data_AF-D4CAC8-F1
#
_entry.id   AF-D4CAC8-F1
#
_cell.length_a   1.000
_cell.length_b   1.000
_cell.length_c   1.000
_cell.angle_alpha   90.00
_cell.angle_beta   90.00
_cell.angle_gamma   90.00
#
_symmetry.space_group_name_H-M   'P 1'
#
loop_
_entity.id
_entity.type
_entity.pdbx_description
1 polymer ?
#
loop_
_entity_poly.entity_id
_entity_poly.type
_entity_poly.pdbx_seq_one_letter_code
_entity_poly.pdbx_strand_id
1 'polypeptide(L)'
;MRAAGLAMALCLMTSGVSLGAVTIPPDGSGSVQAQTGGSPSRLPALTAEFSTEEGSNEYLNGQGTAQNTQEAGQTAVPQIKSDAAVLYDATHDRVLYEKNADAQHYPASITKLMTALLVLEHCSLSDTVTFSQSAVTNLESGAVTLGVKAGDQFTVEQCLYGLLLKSANEIANGLAEHVSGSVSSFADLMNQKAASLGCTGTHFVNPNGLNDPNHYTTARDMALIAEAAFENPTLCRIASTVNYDFPATASVPSVRKLTMGHKMVNPNNKEYYYEGIVGGKTGYTSLAGNTLVTCVERNGTRLIAVILKSRQTHYADTKALLDYGFSLSQAGETGTSGIQTGGTSGPGGSGSTSGPAGTSGHCRWVQDASGWRFVKTDGSYAAGECLKINGEIYCFKQDTYMVSSGWYQIDGIWYYFRSSGGLATSRWVETNGMWYYVDENGALFTGGTTPDGYRVDENGVWIR
;
A
#
# COMPACT_ATOMS: atom_id res chain seq x y z
N MET A 1 -66.05 21.25 28.89
CA MET A 1 -66.09 20.00 28.10
C MET A 1 -64.69 19.81 27.54
N ARG A 2 -63.85 18.89 28.05
CA ARG A 2 -63.64 17.48 27.59
C ARG A 2 -63.43 17.43 26.05
N ALA A 3 -62.40 16.84 25.44
CA ALA A 3 -61.46 15.76 25.80
C ALA A 3 -60.20 15.86 24.88
N ALA A 4 -58.97 15.54 25.36
CA ALA A 4 -58.18 14.30 25.10
C ALA A 4 -58.08 13.89 23.61
N GLY A 5 -56.94 13.55 22.99
CA GLY A 5 -55.61 13.13 23.43
C GLY A 5 -55.21 11.91 22.59
N LEU A 6 -54.03 11.91 21.95
CA LEU A 6 -53.28 10.70 21.60
C LEU A 6 -51.85 11.06 21.16
N ALA A 7 -50.89 10.89 22.07
CA ALA A 7 -49.47 10.79 21.75
C ALA A 7 -49.12 9.30 21.71
N MET A 8 -48.74 8.80 20.54
CA MET A 8 -48.33 7.41 20.36
C MET A 8 -46.82 7.32 20.65
N ALA A 9 -46.48 6.80 21.82
CA ALA A 9 -45.12 6.43 22.16
C ALA A 9 -44.75 5.14 21.41
N LEU A 10 -43.81 5.23 20.48
CA LEU A 10 -43.20 4.04 19.87
C LEU A 10 -41.93 3.70 20.66
N CYS A 11 -42.05 2.64 21.46
CA CYS A 11 -40.97 2.04 22.21
C CYS A 11 -40.11 1.20 21.24
N LEU A 12 -38.94 1.71 20.85
CA LEU A 12 -37.92 0.92 20.15
C LEU A 12 -36.91 0.43 21.18
N MET A 13 -37.08 -0.83 21.58
CA MET A 13 -36.06 -1.61 22.29
C MET A 13 -34.87 -1.79 21.34
N THR A 14 -33.80 -1.04 21.53
CA THR A 14 -32.51 -1.31 20.90
C THR A 14 -31.75 -2.29 21.77
N SER A 15 -31.69 -3.54 21.33
CA SER A 15 -30.74 -4.52 21.86
C SER A 15 -29.33 -4.01 21.55
N GLY A 16 -28.63 -3.60 22.60
CA GLY A 16 -27.23 -3.18 22.54
C GLY A 16 -26.33 -4.31 22.07
N VAL A 17 -25.64 -4.07 20.96
CA VAL A 17 -24.33 -4.64 20.70
C VAL A 17 -23.38 -3.44 20.70
N SER A 18 -22.65 -3.27 21.81
CA SER A 18 -21.56 -2.32 21.92
C SER A 18 -20.41 -2.80 21.03
N LEU A 19 -20.38 -2.37 19.77
CA LEU A 19 -19.17 -2.37 18.97
C LEU A 19 -18.24 -1.32 19.58
N GLY A 20 -17.07 -1.76 20.07
CA GLY A 20 -16.07 -0.89 20.65
C GLY A 20 -15.74 0.25 19.69
N ALA A 21 -16.01 1.48 20.13
CA ALA A 21 -15.73 2.68 19.37
C ALA A 21 -14.21 2.77 19.12
N VAL A 22 -13.83 2.82 17.85
CA VAL A 22 -12.52 3.31 17.41
C VAL A 22 -12.50 4.80 17.74
N THR A 23 -11.87 5.18 18.85
CA THR A 23 -11.60 6.57 19.15
C THR A 23 -10.50 7.03 18.19
N ILE A 24 -10.80 8.05 17.39
CA ILE A 24 -9.86 8.77 16.51
C ILE A 24 -9.24 9.90 17.35
N PRO A 25 -8.05 10.46 17.05
CA PRO A 25 -7.68 11.77 17.57
C PRO A 25 -8.85 12.77 17.37
N PRO A 26 -9.07 13.70 18.32
CA PRO A 26 -10.27 14.53 18.32
C PRO A 26 -10.50 15.18 16.96
N ASP A 27 -11.67 14.89 16.38
CA ASP A 27 -12.24 15.68 15.33
C ASP A 27 -12.28 17.13 15.82
N GLY A 28 -11.69 18.05 15.06
CA GLY A 28 -11.40 19.44 15.47
C GLY A 28 -12.63 20.34 15.75
N SER A 29 -13.67 19.80 16.38
CA SER A 29 -14.90 20.48 16.80
C SER A 29 -14.97 20.76 18.30
N GLY A 30 -13.97 20.35 19.09
CA GLY A 30 -13.89 20.60 20.52
C GLY A 30 -12.92 21.74 20.89
N SER A 31 -13.43 22.82 21.48
CA SER A 31 -12.59 23.87 22.08
C SER A 31 -11.83 23.32 23.28
N VAL A 32 -10.54 23.02 23.12
CA VAL A 32 -9.61 22.73 24.21
C VAL A 32 -8.71 23.94 24.41
N GLN A 33 -8.55 24.39 25.66
CA GLN A 33 -7.72 25.54 26.01
C GLN A 33 -6.25 25.27 25.67
N ALA A 34 -5.63 26.26 25.04
CA ALA A 34 -4.22 26.30 24.66
C ALA A 34 -3.29 25.83 25.79
N GLN A 35 -2.63 24.70 25.57
CA GLN A 35 -1.35 24.40 26.19
C GLN A 35 -0.28 24.57 25.13
N THR A 36 0.57 25.58 25.31
CA THR A 36 1.75 25.83 24.48
C THR A 36 2.79 24.75 24.76
N GLY A 37 2.72 23.65 24.00
CA GLY A 37 3.67 22.56 24.01
C GLY A 37 3.16 21.44 23.11
N GLY A 38 3.94 21.04 22.10
CA GLY A 38 3.58 19.91 21.24
C GLY A 38 3.29 18.65 22.05
N SER A 39 2.49 17.73 21.49
CA SER A 39 2.19 16.45 22.12
C SER A 39 3.49 15.72 22.53
N PRO A 40 3.49 15.00 23.65
CA PRO A 40 4.67 14.27 24.09
C PRO A 40 5.10 13.27 23.02
N SER A 41 6.34 13.42 22.53
CA SER A 41 6.99 12.47 21.63
C SER A 41 7.81 11.48 22.43
N ARG A 42 7.45 10.21 22.39
CA ARG A 42 8.24 9.09 22.90
C ARG A 42 7.79 7.80 22.21
N LEU A 43 8.68 6.81 22.14
CA LEU A 43 8.28 5.47 21.74
C LEU A 43 7.29 4.89 22.77
N PRO A 44 6.37 4.01 22.35
CA PRO A 44 5.58 3.24 23.30
C PRO A 44 6.52 2.39 24.16
N ALA A 45 6.22 2.27 25.46
CA ALA A 45 7.04 1.49 26.37
C ALA A 45 7.01 0.01 25.95
N LEU A 46 8.19 -0.53 25.61
CA LEU A 46 8.35 -1.91 25.21
C LEU A 46 8.50 -2.79 26.45
N THR A 47 7.67 -3.83 26.56
CA THR A 47 7.76 -4.78 27.68
C THR A 47 8.75 -5.92 27.39
N ALA A 48 9.01 -6.21 26.11
CA ALA A 48 10.03 -7.16 25.68
C ALA A 48 10.37 -7.00 24.18
N GLU A 49 11.53 -7.53 23.79
CA GLU A 49 11.90 -7.78 22.41
C GLU A 49 11.88 -9.29 22.13
N PHE A 50 11.32 -9.68 20.99
CA PHE A 50 11.22 -11.05 20.53
C PHE A 50 11.76 -11.15 19.11
N SER A 51 12.37 -12.29 18.81
CA SER A 51 12.69 -12.70 17.45
C SER A 51 11.97 -14.02 17.23
N THR A 52 11.03 -14.04 16.28
CA THR A 52 10.41 -15.30 15.86
C THR A 52 11.27 -15.93 14.79
N GLU A 53 11.56 -17.22 14.91
CA GLU A 53 12.07 -18.00 13.77
C GLU A 53 11.02 -18.00 12.65
N GLU A 54 11.45 -17.97 11.38
CA GLU A 54 10.53 -18.00 10.23
C GLU A 54 9.59 -19.22 10.34
N GLY A 55 8.27 -18.98 10.39
CA GLY A 55 7.25 -20.06 10.35
C GLY A 55 6.53 -20.42 11.65
N SER A 56 6.45 -19.55 12.66
CA SER A 56 5.80 -19.91 13.94
C SER A 56 4.27 -19.65 14.01
N ASN A 57 3.63 -19.15 12.95
CA ASN A 57 2.23 -18.73 13.01
C ASN A 57 1.25 -19.93 13.00
N GLU A 58 0.38 -20.07 14.02
CA GLU A 58 -0.69 -21.08 14.00
C GLU A 58 -2.01 -20.51 13.48
N TYR A 59 -2.60 -21.23 12.53
CA TYR A 59 -3.96 -21.03 12.03
C TYR A 59 -4.83 -22.24 12.41
N LEU A 60 -5.96 -22.03 13.07
CA LEU A 60 -6.90 -23.09 13.43
C LEU A 60 -7.94 -23.28 12.32
N ASN A 61 -7.81 -24.31 11.47
CA ASN A 61 -8.95 -24.91 10.76
C ASN A 61 -8.66 -26.33 10.24
N GLY A 62 -9.67 -27.20 10.31
CA GLY A 62 -9.53 -28.67 10.23
C GLY A 62 -9.71 -29.35 8.87
N GLN A 63 -9.33 -30.64 8.90
CA GLN A 63 -9.62 -31.78 7.99
C GLN A 63 -9.02 -31.82 6.56
N GLY A 64 -8.03 -32.72 6.37
CA GLY A 64 -8.18 -33.84 5.41
C GLY A 64 -7.31 -33.93 4.14
N THR A 65 -6.15 -34.60 4.27
CA THR A 65 -5.50 -35.56 3.33
C THR A 65 -5.02 -35.15 1.93
N ALA A 66 -3.69 -35.18 1.68
CA ALA A 66 -2.95 -36.25 0.94
C ALA A 66 -1.47 -35.82 0.72
N GLN A 67 -0.53 -36.71 1.02
CA GLN A 67 0.93 -36.47 1.04
C GLN A 67 1.60 -36.55 -0.34
N ASN A 68 2.61 -35.71 -0.55
CA ASN A 68 3.84 -36.04 -1.29
C ASN A 68 4.98 -35.15 -0.75
N THR A 69 5.94 -35.75 -0.06
CA THR A 69 7.08 -35.07 0.57
C THR A 69 8.20 -34.88 -0.45
N GLN A 70 8.59 -33.63 -0.74
CA GLN A 70 9.86 -33.28 -1.37
C GLN A 70 10.63 -32.32 -0.45
N GLU A 71 11.94 -32.53 -0.38
CA GLU A 71 12.92 -31.79 0.43
C GLU A 71 12.79 -30.26 0.24
N ALA A 72 12.84 -29.50 1.34
CA ALA A 72 12.78 -28.04 1.34
C ALA A 72 14.06 -27.44 0.72
N GLY A 73 14.07 -27.31 -0.60
CA GLY A 73 15.07 -26.53 -1.32
C GLY A 73 14.91 -25.04 -1.02
N GLN A 74 16.00 -24.37 -0.68
CA GLN A 74 16.07 -22.90 -0.68
C GLN A 74 15.50 -22.36 -2.00
N THR A 75 14.47 -21.52 -1.94
CA THR A 75 13.94 -20.83 -3.12
C THR A 75 15.07 -20.04 -3.78
N ALA A 76 15.43 -20.43 -5.01
CA ALA A 76 16.49 -19.76 -5.75
C ALA A 76 16.13 -18.29 -6.04
N VAL A 77 17.00 -17.36 -5.64
CA VAL A 77 16.83 -15.93 -5.92
C VAL A 77 16.89 -15.69 -7.44
N PRO A 78 15.87 -15.06 -8.04
CA PRO A 78 15.79 -14.88 -9.49
C PRO A 78 16.92 -14.00 -10.02
N GLN A 79 17.45 -14.36 -11.19
CA GLN A 79 18.39 -13.53 -11.94
C GLN A 79 17.63 -12.75 -13.01
N ILE A 80 17.55 -11.43 -12.85
CA ILE A 80 16.86 -10.55 -13.80
C ILE A 80 17.84 -9.83 -14.73
N LYS A 81 17.38 -9.51 -15.95
CA LYS A 81 18.21 -8.81 -16.95
C LYS A 81 18.08 -7.29 -16.91
N SER A 82 17.03 -6.76 -16.30
CA SER A 82 16.83 -5.32 -16.14
C SER A 82 17.91 -4.67 -15.28
N ASP A 83 18.25 -3.40 -15.55
CA ASP A 83 19.38 -2.74 -14.88
C ASP A 83 19.07 -2.44 -13.41
N ALA A 84 17.83 -2.09 -13.07
CA ALA A 84 17.38 -1.90 -11.70
C ALA A 84 15.99 -2.50 -11.45
N ALA A 85 15.76 -2.97 -10.22
CA ALA A 85 14.49 -3.50 -9.77
C ALA A 85 14.35 -3.50 -8.25
N VAL A 86 13.09 -3.56 -7.79
CA VAL A 86 12.74 -3.92 -6.42
C VAL A 86 11.49 -4.82 -6.44
N LEU A 87 11.45 -5.80 -5.55
CA LEU A 87 10.23 -6.51 -5.15
C LEU A 87 9.94 -6.14 -3.71
N TYR A 88 8.80 -5.52 -3.49
CA TYR A 88 8.37 -5.01 -2.20
C TYR A 88 7.11 -5.73 -1.74
N ASP A 89 7.14 -6.22 -0.51
CA ASP A 89 6.02 -6.82 0.20
C ASP A 89 5.31 -5.72 0.99
N ALA A 90 4.27 -5.16 0.38
CA ALA A 90 3.48 -4.07 0.95
C ALA A 90 2.62 -4.54 2.14
N THR A 91 2.35 -5.84 2.25
CA THR A 91 1.64 -6.39 3.42
C THR A 91 2.50 -6.32 4.67
N HIS A 92 3.82 -6.49 4.55
CA HIS A 92 4.74 -6.57 5.69
C HIS A 92 5.79 -5.45 5.71
N ASP A 93 5.63 -4.41 4.88
CA ASP A 93 6.54 -3.27 4.71
C ASP A 93 8.02 -3.69 4.63
N ARG A 94 8.34 -4.62 3.72
CA ARG A 94 9.71 -5.12 3.56
C ARG A 94 10.10 -5.34 2.12
N VAL A 95 11.39 -5.16 1.83
CA VAL A 95 11.97 -5.48 0.53
C VAL A 95 12.35 -6.95 0.49
N LEU A 96 11.85 -7.68 -0.50
CA LEU A 96 12.16 -9.09 -0.73
C LEU A 96 13.30 -9.28 -1.74
N TYR A 97 13.44 -8.34 -2.67
CA TYR A 97 14.50 -8.36 -3.67
C TYR A 97 14.86 -6.92 -4.05
N GLU A 98 16.15 -6.66 -4.24
CA GLU A 98 16.63 -5.41 -4.80
C GLU A 98 17.82 -5.64 -5.74
N LYS A 99 17.85 -4.85 -6.81
CA LYS A 99 19.00 -4.73 -7.71
C LYS A 99 19.10 -3.27 -8.10
N ASN A 100 20.18 -2.59 -7.69
CA ASN A 100 20.38 -1.16 -7.95
C ASN A 100 19.14 -0.32 -7.61
N ALA A 101 18.43 -0.66 -6.53
CA ALA A 101 17.09 -0.13 -6.27
C ALA A 101 17.06 1.40 -6.06
N ASP A 102 18.19 1.98 -5.65
CA ASP A 102 18.40 3.41 -5.40
C ASP A 102 19.10 4.14 -6.57
N ALA A 103 19.40 3.44 -7.67
CA ALA A 103 19.99 4.06 -8.86
C ALA A 103 18.94 4.91 -9.60
N GLN A 104 19.32 6.15 -9.94
CA GLN A 104 18.47 7.06 -10.69
C GLN A 104 18.31 6.61 -12.14
N HIS A 105 17.06 6.54 -12.59
CA HIS A 105 16.70 6.23 -13.96
C HIS A 105 15.55 7.12 -14.43
N TYR A 106 15.45 7.31 -15.75
CA TYR A 106 14.27 7.91 -16.35
C TYR A 106 13.06 7.00 -16.14
N PRO A 107 11.95 7.50 -15.56
CA PRO A 107 10.77 6.68 -15.29
C PRO A 107 10.02 6.31 -16.57
N ALA A 108 10.02 7.13 -17.61
CA ALA A 108 9.02 7.05 -18.68
C ALA A 108 7.58 7.07 -18.09
N SER A 109 6.61 6.46 -18.76
CA SER A 109 5.20 6.60 -18.39
C SER A 109 4.75 5.97 -17.05
N ILE A 110 5.61 5.30 -16.28
CA ILE A 110 5.26 4.95 -14.89
C ILE A 110 5.09 6.19 -14.00
N THR A 111 5.62 7.35 -14.40
CA THR A 111 5.29 8.68 -13.83
C THR A 111 3.79 8.91 -13.70
N LYS A 112 2.98 8.36 -14.61
CA LYS A 112 1.53 8.56 -14.62
C LYS A 112 0.82 7.93 -13.41
N LEU A 113 1.48 7.07 -12.63
CA LEU A 113 0.95 6.59 -11.35
C LEU A 113 0.88 7.73 -10.33
N MET A 114 1.94 8.54 -10.20
CA MET A 114 1.92 9.75 -9.37
C MET A 114 0.85 10.74 -9.84
N THR A 115 0.71 10.92 -11.17
CA THR A 115 -0.34 11.77 -11.74
C THR A 115 -1.73 11.27 -11.38
N ALA A 116 -1.99 9.96 -11.50
CA ALA A 116 -3.28 9.38 -11.18
C ALA A 116 -3.62 9.47 -9.68
N LEU A 117 -2.62 9.25 -8.81
CA LEU A 117 -2.76 9.41 -7.36
C LEU A 117 -3.23 10.85 -7.02
N LEU A 118 -2.48 11.86 -7.48
CA LEU A 118 -2.80 13.26 -7.18
C LEU A 118 -4.15 13.70 -7.78
N VAL A 119 -4.48 13.25 -8.99
CA VAL A 119 -5.80 13.55 -9.58
C VAL A 119 -6.94 13.02 -8.70
N LEU A 120 -6.80 11.82 -8.14
CA LEU A 120 -7.82 11.23 -7.27
C LEU A 120 -7.88 11.88 -5.88
N GLU A 121 -6.77 12.45 -5.40
CA GLU A 121 -6.74 13.21 -4.13
C GLU A 121 -7.35 14.62 -4.26
N HIS A 122 -7.32 15.20 -5.46
CA HIS A 122 -7.68 16.62 -5.67
C HIS A 122 -8.94 16.85 -6.50
N CYS A 123 -9.50 15.82 -7.14
CA CYS A 123 -10.67 15.96 -8.00
C CYS A 123 -11.74 14.90 -7.73
N SER A 124 -12.99 15.26 -8.03
CA SER A 124 -14.07 14.29 -8.16
C SER A 124 -14.03 13.63 -9.54
N LEU A 125 -14.40 12.36 -9.62
CA LEU A 125 -14.44 11.60 -10.88
C LEU A 125 -15.34 12.23 -11.96
N SER A 126 -16.37 12.96 -11.55
CA SER A 126 -17.32 13.66 -12.41
C SER A 126 -16.85 15.03 -12.89
N ASP A 127 -15.72 15.55 -12.37
CA ASP A 127 -15.23 16.86 -12.77
C ASP A 127 -14.86 16.87 -14.24
N THR A 128 -15.12 17.99 -14.90
CA THR A 128 -14.89 18.15 -16.35
C THR A 128 -13.51 18.74 -16.60
N VAL A 129 -12.66 17.97 -17.26
CA VAL A 129 -11.35 18.40 -17.76
C VAL A 129 -11.54 19.02 -19.14
N THR A 130 -11.16 20.28 -19.30
CA THR A 130 -11.14 20.97 -20.60
C THR A 130 -9.71 21.05 -21.13
N PHE A 131 -9.49 20.56 -22.35
CA PHE A 131 -8.15 20.46 -22.90
C PHE A 131 -7.70 21.78 -23.53
N SER A 132 -6.60 22.34 -23.04
CA SER A 132 -6.00 23.54 -23.61
C SER A 132 -5.22 23.25 -24.90
N GLN A 133 -4.82 24.30 -25.62
CA GLN A 133 -3.90 24.17 -26.75
C GLN A 133 -2.54 23.62 -26.30
N SER A 134 -2.01 24.06 -25.16
CA SER A 134 -0.73 23.59 -24.62
C SER A 134 -0.77 22.11 -24.27
N ALA A 135 -1.85 21.63 -23.64
CA ALA A 135 -1.98 20.23 -23.24
C ALA A 135 -1.82 19.27 -24.43
N VAL A 136 -2.38 19.63 -25.59
CA VAL A 136 -2.40 18.77 -26.79
C VAL A 136 -1.20 18.98 -27.72
N THR A 137 -0.43 20.07 -27.59
CA THR A 137 0.75 20.33 -28.44
C THR A 137 2.09 20.19 -27.73
N ASN A 138 2.14 20.28 -26.40
CA ASN A 138 3.38 20.13 -25.63
C ASN A 138 3.77 18.65 -25.48
N LEU A 139 4.08 18.02 -26.61
CA LEU A 139 4.35 16.61 -26.76
C LEU A 139 5.58 16.40 -27.66
N GLU A 140 6.43 15.43 -27.30
CA GLU A 140 7.52 15.00 -28.17
C GLU A 140 7.00 14.28 -29.43
N SER A 141 7.77 14.34 -30.52
CA SER A 141 7.45 13.58 -31.74
C SER A 141 7.40 12.08 -31.45
N GLY A 142 6.30 11.42 -31.84
CA GLY A 142 6.09 10.00 -31.59
C GLY A 142 5.53 9.67 -30.20
N ALA A 143 5.21 10.69 -29.39
CA ALA A 143 4.48 10.52 -28.14
C ALA A 143 3.17 9.76 -28.36
N VAL A 144 2.82 8.88 -27.41
CA VAL A 144 1.53 8.19 -27.42
C VAL A 144 0.40 9.20 -27.14
N THR A 145 -0.61 9.21 -28.00
CA THR A 145 -1.77 10.10 -27.91
C THR A 145 -3.08 9.36 -28.16
N LEU A 146 -4.19 9.97 -27.71
CA LEU A 146 -5.58 9.67 -28.08
C LEU A 146 -6.13 10.63 -29.14
N GLY A 147 -5.32 11.60 -29.56
CA GLY A 147 -5.69 12.56 -30.60
C GLY A 147 -6.74 13.57 -30.15
N VAL A 148 -6.82 13.82 -28.83
CA VAL A 148 -7.68 14.85 -28.25
C VAL A 148 -7.33 16.23 -28.83
N LYS A 149 -8.34 17.09 -29.01
CA LYS A 149 -8.20 18.44 -29.55
C LYS A 149 -8.42 19.49 -28.46
N ALA A 150 -7.83 20.66 -28.66
CA ALA A 150 -8.09 21.80 -27.77
C ALA A 150 -9.60 22.12 -27.75
N GLY A 151 -10.14 22.35 -26.56
CA GLY A 151 -11.57 22.56 -26.31
C GLY A 151 -12.38 21.28 -26.10
N ASP A 152 -11.82 20.08 -26.38
CA ASP A 152 -12.47 18.83 -26.00
C ASP A 152 -12.61 18.75 -24.47
N GLN A 153 -13.69 18.10 -24.03
CA GLN A 153 -14.05 17.94 -22.63
C GLN A 153 -14.33 16.48 -22.30
N PHE A 154 -13.78 16.02 -21.19
CA PHE A 154 -13.99 14.68 -20.66
C PHE A 154 -14.11 14.73 -19.14
N THR A 155 -14.75 13.72 -18.54
CA THR A 155 -14.71 13.59 -17.08
C THR A 155 -13.31 13.17 -16.62
N VAL A 156 -12.98 13.44 -15.35
CA VAL A 156 -11.75 12.93 -14.72
C VAL A 156 -11.66 11.41 -14.84
N GLU A 157 -12.76 10.68 -14.61
CA GLU A 157 -12.75 9.21 -14.77
C GLU A 157 -12.38 8.78 -16.20
N GLN A 158 -12.97 9.40 -17.23
CA GLN A 158 -12.63 9.12 -18.63
C GLN A 158 -11.15 9.40 -18.90
N CYS A 159 -10.64 10.53 -18.39
CA CYS A 159 -9.23 10.87 -18.49
C CYS A 159 -8.34 9.82 -17.82
N LEU A 160 -8.68 9.34 -16.62
CA LEU A 160 -7.89 8.30 -15.94
C LEU A 160 -7.84 6.99 -16.73
N TYR A 161 -8.90 6.59 -17.43
CA TYR A 161 -8.85 5.46 -18.39
C TYR A 161 -7.88 5.74 -19.54
N GLY A 162 -7.94 6.94 -20.14
CA GLY A 162 -6.99 7.34 -21.19
C GLY A 162 -5.53 7.38 -20.71
N LEU A 163 -5.32 7.81 -19.47
CA LEU A 163 -4.03 7.91 -18.81
C LEU A 163 -3.41 6.52 -18.54
N LEU A 164 -4.18 5.59 -17.98
CA LEU A 164 -3.65 4.31 -17.50
C LEU A 164 -3.67 3.21 -18.57
N LEU A 165 -4.74 3.08 -19.37
CA LEU A 165 -4.83 2.04 -20.40
C LEU A 165 -3.99 2.36 -21.62
N LYS A 166 -4.17 3.59 -22.16
CA LYS A 166 -3.50 4.02 -23.40
C LYS A 166 -2.16 4.70 -23.14
N SER A 167 -1.96 5.29 -21.96
CA SER A 167 -0.75 6.06 -21.65
C SER A 167 -0.64 7.37 -22.44
N ALA A 168 -1.78 7.99 -22.78
CA ALA A 168 -1.81 9.22 -23.57
C ALA A 168 -1.22 10.42 -22.79
N ASN A 169 -0.29 11.13 -23.43
CA ASN A 169 0.47 12.19 -22.79
C ASN A 169 -0.30 13.50 -22.67
N GLU A 170 -1.14 13.82 -23.66
CA GLU A 170 -2.00 15.01 -23.59
C GLU A 170 -3.03 14.91 -22.47
N ILE A 171 -3.50 13.69 -22.17
CA ILE A 171 -4.42 13.45 -21.04
C ILE A 171 -3.73 13.77 -19.72
N ALA A 172 -2.48 13.37 -19.55
CA ALA A 172 -1.69 13.71 -18.37
C ALA A 172 -1.50 15.23 -18.22
N ASN A 173 -1.22 15.93 -19.33
CA ASN A 173 -1.10 17.38 -19.32
C ASN A 173 -2.43 18.07 -18.97
N GLY A 174 -3.55 17.64 -19.57
CA GLY A 174 -4.86 18.21 -19.29
C GLY A 174 -5.31 17.98 -17.85
N LEU A 175 -5.05 16.79 -17.30
CA LEU A 175 -5.27 16.50 -15.87
C LEU A 175 -4.41 17.39 -14.97
N ALA A 176 -3.13 17.57 -15.29
CA ALA A 176 -2.23 18.44 -14.53
C ALA A 176 -2.68 19.90 -14.54
N GLU A 177 -3.07 20.44 -15.71
CA GLU A 177 -3.62 21.79 -15.83
C GLU A 177 -4.95 21.93 -15.07
N HIS A 178 -5.79 20.90 -15.05
CA HIS A 178 -7.04 20.91 -14.30
C HIS A 178 -6.81 20.97 -12.78
N VAL A 179 -5.87 20.17 -12.26
CA VAL A 179 -5.58 20.10 -10.82
C VAL A 179 -4.83 21.33 -10.31
N SER A 180 -3.81 21.79 -11.05
CA SER A 180 -2.87 22.80 -10.55
C SER A 180 -2.77 24.06 -11.40
N GLY A 181 -3.62 24.21 -12.41
CA GLY A 181 -3.62 25.34 -13.35
C GLY A 181 -2.50 25.31 -14.39
N SER A 182 -1.41 24.57 -14.16
CA SER A 182 -0.32 24.39 -15.11
C SER A 182 0.44 23.08 -14.88
N VAL A 183 1.12 22.59 -15.93
CA VAL A 183 2.02 21.42 -15.83
C VAL A 183 3.17 21.65 -14.83
N SER A 184 3.73 22.87 -14.77
CA SER A 184 4.82 23.18 -13.84
C SER A 184 4.36 23.12 -12.40
N SER A 185 3.22 23.77 -12.08
CA SER A 185 2.66 23.75 -10.73
C SER A 185 2.22 22.35 -10.31
N PHE A 186 1.78 21.53 -11.26
CA PHE A 186 1.48 20.12 -10.98
C PHE A 186 2.76 19.32 -10.71
N ALA A 187 3.87 19.59 -11.42
CA ALA A 187 5.15 18.95 -11.12
C ALA A 187 5.66 19.31 -9.72
N ASP A 188 5.47 20.55 -9.27
CA ASP A 188 5.77 20.94 -7.89
C ASP A 188 4.95 20.11 -6.88
N LEU A 189 3.65 19.90 -7.16
CA LEU A 189 2.77 19.05 -6.35
C LEU A 189 3.20 17.58 -6.36
N MET A 190 3.64 17.06 -7.51
CA MET A 190 4.21 15.70 -7.63
C MET A 190 5.45 15.54 -6.76
N ASN A 191 6.33 16.54 -6.73
CA ASN A 191 7.54 16.50 -5.91
C ASN A 191 7.23 16.61 -4.40
N GLN A 192 6.23 17.41 -4.03
CA GLN A 192 5.74 17.46 -2.65
C GLN A 192 5.20 16.11 -2.20
N LYS A 193 4.37 15.46 -3.02
CA LYS A 193 3.88 14.11 -2.74
C LYS A 193 4.99 13.07 -2.70
N ALA A 194 5.97 13.14 -3.60
CA ALA A 194 7.13 12.25 -3.56
C ALA A 194 7.88 12.39 -2.23
N ALA A 195 8.16 13.62 -1.79
CA ALA A 195 8.81 13.89 -0.52
C ALA A 195 7.99 13.37 0.68
N SER A 196 6.67 13.58 0.69
CA SER A 196 5.80 13.11 1.78
C SER A 196 5.72 11.59 1.89
N LEU A 197 5.95 10.88 0.78
CA LEU A 197 6.05 9.42 0.74
C LEU A 197 7.45 8.89 1.12
N GLY A 198 8.42 9.78 1.38
CA GLY A 198 9.81 9.40 1.70
C GLY A 198 10.68 9.13 0.48
N CYS A 199 10.26 9.54 -0.73
CA CYS A 199 11.08 9.39 -1.94
C CYS A 199 12.25 10.38 -1.90
N THR A 200 13.48 9.88 -1.92
CA THR A 200 14.71 10.70 -1.80
C THR A 200 15.53 10.74 -3.09
N GLY A 201 15.26 9.85 -4.04
CA GLY A 201 15.94 9.75 -5.33
C GLY A 201 15.03 10.06 -6.52
N THR A 202 13.95 10.82 -6.31
CA THR A 202 12.93 11.13 -7.32
C THR A 202 12.75 12.63 -7.51
N HIS A 203 12.60 13.05 -8.77
CA HIS A 203 12.22 14.40 -9.14
C HIS A 203 11.39 14.38 -10.43
N PHE A 204 10.22 15.02 -10.38
CA PHE A 204 9.30 15.17 -11.49
C PHE A 204 9.35 16.61 -12.04
N VAL A 205 9.16 16.73 -13.35
CA VAL A 205 9.07 18.02 -14.07
C VAL A 205 7.88 18.08 -15.02
N ASN A 206 7.19 16.95 -15.18
CA ASN A 206 6.03 16.80 -16.05
C ASN A 206 5.17 15.61 -15.55
N PRO A 207 3.88 15.55 -15.91
CA PRO A 207 2.95 14.53 -15.42
C PRO A 207 2.98 13.22 -16.23
N ASN A 208 3.83 13.12 -17.25
CA ASN A 208 3.67 12.14 -18.30
C ASN A 208 4.88 11.22 -18.49
N GLY A 209 6.06 11.61 -18.04
CA GLY A 209 7.30 10.84 -18.16
C GLY A 209 8.04 11.00 -19.47
N LEU A 210 7.71 12.02 -20.28
CA LEU A 210 8.56 12.44 -21.40
C LEU A 210 9.92 12.92 -20.89
N ASN A 211 10.95 12.85 -21.74
CA ASN A 211 12.33 12.89 -21.29
C ASN A 211 12.73 14.32 -20.90
N ASP A 212 13.31 14.45 -19.72
CA ASP A 212 14.00 15.64 -19.27
C ASP A 212 15.13 15.20 -18.32
N PRO A 213 16.35 15.76 -18.40
CA PRO A 213 17.47 15.35 -17.54
C PRO A 213 17.17 15.45 -16.03
N ASN A 214 16.26 16.33 -15.62
CA ASN A 214 15.82 16.47 -14.24
C ASN A 214 14.59 15.59 -13.94
N HIS A 215 14.14 14.75 -14.86
CA HIS A 215 13.02 13.82 -14.64
C HIS A 215 13.52 12.42 -14.33
N TYR A 216 13.59 12.06 -13.05
CA TYR A 216 14.17 10.78 -12.63
C TYR A 216 13.45 10.19 -11.41
N THR A 217 13.63 8.89 -11.22
CA THR A 217 13.15 8.12 -10.07
C THR A 217 14.15 7.03 -9.73
N THR A 218 13.96 6.36 -8.60
CA THR A 218 14.58 5.07 -8.27
C THR A 218 13.54 3.95 -8.31
N ALA A 219 13.97 2.69 -8.26
CA ALA A 219 13.03 1.56 -8.18
C ALA A 219 12.35 1.53 -6.81
N ARG A 220 13.10 1.84 -5.74
CA ARG A 220 12.59 1.92 -4.36
C ARG A 220 11.51 3.00 -4.23
N ASP A 221 11.80 4.21 -4.67
CA ASP A 221 10.85 5.33 -4.59
C ASP A 221 9.57 5.03 -5.38
N MET A 222 9.70 4.42 -6.56
CA MET A 222 8.54 4.04 -7.35
C MET A 222 7.70 2.94 -6.71
N ALA A 223 8.28 2.09 -5.85
CA ALA A 223 7.52 1.12 -5.07
C ALA A 223 6.65 1.82 -4.01
N LEU A 224 7.18 2.86 -3.34
CA LEU A 224 6.43 3.70 -2.39
C LEU A 224 5.29 4.45 -3.08
N ILE A 225 5.56 5.03 -4.26
CA ILE A 225 4.53 5.70 -5.07
C ILE A 225 3.45 4.71 -5.52
N ALA A 226 3.85 3.51 -5.93
CA ALA A 226 2.93 2.47 -6.35
C ALA A 226 2.07 1.95 -5.18
N GLU A 227 2.66 1.79 -4.00
CA GLU A 227 1.94 1.42 -2.78
C GLU A 227 0.83 2.43 -2.50
N ALA A 228 1.17 3.72 -2.37
CA ALA A 228 0.21 4.78 -2.14
C ALA A 228 -0.87 4.85 -3.25
N ALA A 229 -0.48 4.71 -4.52
CA ALA A 229 -1.42 4.72 -5.63
C ALA A 229 -2.42 3.55 -5.59
N PHE A 230 -1.97 2.35 -5.23
CA PHE A 230 -2.80 1.14 -5.24
C PHE A 230 -3.50 0.85 -3.90
N GLU A 231 -3.35 1.70 -2.89
CA GLU A 231 -4.28 1.77 -1.77
C GLU A 231 -5.67 2.27 -2.21
N ASN A 232 -5.72 3.09 -3.26
CA ASN A 232 -6.98 3.62 -3.79
C ASN A 232 -7.73 2.57 -4.65
N PRO A 233 -8.91 2.09 -4.23
CA PRO A 233 -9.65 1.05 -4.96
C PRO A 233 -10.16 1.52 -6.33
N THR A 234 -10.38 2.83 -6.51
CA THR A 234 -10.74 3.39 -7.82
C THR A 234 -9.57 3.29 -8.79
N LEU A 235 -8.36 3.59 -8.33
CA LEU A 235 -7.16 3.46 -9.16
C LEU A 235 -6.92 1.99 -9.54
N CYS A 236 -7.04 1.05 -8.59
CA CYS A 236 -6.97 -0.39 -8.87
C CYS A 236 -7.99 -0.83 -9.92
N ARG A 237 -9.26 -0.40 -9.81
CA ARG A 237 -10.31 -0.70 -10.80
C ARG A 237 -9.93 -0.21 -12.20
N ILE A 238 -9.46 1.02 -12.33
CA ILE A 238 -9.09 1.59 -13.64
C ILE A 238 -7.82 0.90 -14.19
N ALA A 239 -6.80 0.72 -13.35
CA ALA A 239 -5.52 0.11 -13.72
C ALA A 239 -5.59 -1.39 -14.03
N SER A 240 -6.67 -2.08 -13.63
CA SER A 240 -6.95 -3.48 -13.98
C SER A 240 -7.96 -3.63 -15.11
N THR A 241 -8.53 -2.54 -15.63
CA THR A 241 -9.51 -2.61 -16.74
C THR A 241 -8.83 -2.98 -18.06
N VAL A 242 -9.30 -4.04 -18.71
CA VAL A 242 -8.70 -4.55 -19.96
C VAL A 242 -9.10 -3.74 -21.18
N ASN A 243 -10.36 -3.31 -21.29
CA ASN A 243 -10.87 -2.54 -22.41
C ASN A 243 -11.77 -1.39 -21.94
N TYR A 244 -11.73 -0.26 -22.66
CA TYR A 244 -12.58 0.89 -22.39
C TYR A 244 -12.98 1.60 -23.68
N ASP A 245 -14.25 2.01 -23.75
CA ASP A 245 -14.79 2.82 -24.84
C ASP A 245 -14.61 4.30 -24.51
N PHE A 246 -13.50 4.88 -24.96
CA PHE A 246 -13.22 6.30 -24.73
C PHE A 246 -14.11 7.16 -25.63
N PRO A 247 -14.89 8.10 -25.05
CA PRO A 247 -16.01 8.72 -25.76
C PRO A 247 -15.57 9.60 -26.93
N ALA A 248 -16.50 9.78 -27.86
CA ALA A 248 -16.39 10.74 -28.95
C ALA A 248 -16.57 12.18 -28.44
N THR A 249 -16.03 13.14 -29.17
CA THR A 249 -16.28 14.59 -28.98
C THR A 249 -16.76 15.19 -30.30
N ALA A 250 -17.16 16.47 -30.28
CA ALA A 250 -17.47 17.18 -31.52
C ALA A 250 -16.26 17.24 -32.47
N SER A 251 -15.05 17.43 -31.92
CA SER A 251 -13.80 17.48 -32.69
C SER A 251 -13.31 16.12 -33.16
N VAL A 252 -13.66 15.05 -32.44
CA VAL A 252 -13.31 13.66 -32.74
C VAL A 252 -14.58 12.81 -32.66
N PRO A 253 -15.41 12.76 -33.73
CA PRO A 253 -16.76 12.19 -33.70
C PRO A 253 -16.77 10.65 -33.81
N SER A 254 -15.85 9.99 -33.13
CA SER A 254 -15.73 8.53 -33.09
C SER A 254 -15.25 8.05 -31.73
N VAL A 255 -15.91 7.02 -31.19
CA VAL A 255 -15.45 6.31 -29.99
C VAL A 255 -14.09 5.67 -30.26
N ARG A 256 -13.15 5.83 -29.33
CA ARG A 256 -11.81 5.23 -29.39
C ARG A 256 -11.77 4.02 -28.46
N LYS A 257 -11.48 2.84 -29.03
CA LYS A 257 -11.34 1.60 -28.26
C LYS A 257 -9.96 1.56 -27.60
N LEU A 258 -9.93 1.59 -26.28
CA LEU A 258 -8.70 1.45 -25.50
C LEU A 258 -8.54 0.00 -25.09
N THR A 259 -7.32 -0.50 -25.19
CA THR A 259 -6.92 -1.79 -24.64
C THR A 259 -5.74 -1.55 -23.72
N MET A 260 -5.73 -2.22 -22.57
CA MET A 260 -4.67 -2.12 -21.58
C MET A 260 -3.29 -2.42 -22.19
N GLY A 261 -2.37 -1.46 -22.09
CA GLY A 261 -0.99 -1.62 -22.54
C GLY A 261 -0.16 -2.57 -21.69
N HIS A 262 -0.53 -2.76 -20.41
CA HIS A 262 0.11 -3.73 -19.53
C HIS A 262 -0.39 -5.15 -19.82
N LYS A 263 0.41 -5.93 -20.55
CA LYS A 263 0.01 -7.24 -21.06
C LYS A 263 -0.31 -8.28 -19.97
N MET A 264 0.29 -8.17 -18.79
CA MET A 264 0.07 -9.13 -17.69
C MET A 264 -1.33 -9.02 -17.08
N VAL A 265 -2.03 -7.89 -17.24
CA VAL A 265 -3.40 -7.68 -16.74
C VAL A 265 -4.42 -8.48 -17.53
N ASN A 266 -4.16 -8.78 -18.81
CA ASN A 266 -5.17 -9.32 -19.72
C ASN A 266 -5.21 -10.86 -19.71
N PRO A 267 -6.29 -11.52 -19.24
CA PRO A 267 -6.40 -12.98 -19.20
C PRO A 267 -6.36 -13.68 -20.56
N ASN A 268 -6.59 -12.93 -21.64
CA ASN A 268 -6.48 -13.44 -23.01
C ASN A 268 -5.03 -13.43 -23.52
N ASN A 269 -4.10 -12.75 -22.84
CA ASN A 269 -2.68 -12.80 -23.18
C ASN A 269 -2.00 -14.00 -22.50
N LYS A 270 -1.99 -15.15 -23.17
CA LYS A 270 -1.46 -16.40 -22.60
C LYS A 270 0.06 -16.39 -22.34
N GLU A 271 0.78 -15.47 -22.97
CA GLU A 271 2.23 -15.35 -22.80
C GLU A 271 2.60 -14.61 -21.51
N TYR A 272 1.87 -13.55 -21.17
CA TYR A 272 2.25 -12.64 -20.08
C TYR A 272 1.26 -12.58 -18.92
N TYR A 273 0.03 -13.06 -19.07
CA TYR A 273 -0.99 -12.94 -18.03
C TYR A 273 -0.49 -13.44 -16.67
N TYR A 274 -0.78 -12.67 -15.62
CA TYR A 274 -0.43 -13.01 -14.25
C TYR A 274 -1.65 -12.80 -13.36
N GLU A 275 -2.11 -13.87 -12.72
CA GLU A 275 -3.31 -13.85 -11.89
C GLU A 275 -3.14 -12.96 -10.65
N GLY A 276 -4.20 -12.28 -10.23
CA GLY A 276 -4.20 -11.46 -9.02
C GLY A 276 -3.60 -10.06 -9.17
N ILE A 277 -3.27 -9.61 -10.40
CA ILE A 277 -2.86 -8.23 -10.61
C ILE A 277 -4.01 -7.29 -10.23
N VAL A 278 -3.75 -6.39 -9.28
CA VAL A 278 -4.68 -5.33 -8.86
C VAL A 278 -4.46 -4.03 -9.63
N GLY A 279 -3.26 -3.85 -10.20
CA GLY A 279 -2.93 -2.70 -11.05
C GLY A 279 -1.47 -2.71 -11.49
N GLY A 280 -1.15 -1.79 -12.41
CA GLY A 280 0.22 -1.60 -12.86
C GLY A 280 0.32 -0.56 -13.96
N LYS A 281 1.55 -0.25 -14.36
CA LYS A 281 1.81 0.70 -15.44
C LYS A 281 3.09 0.35 -16.18
N THR A 282 3.02 0.38 -17.51
CA THR A 282 4.18 0.28 -18.39
C THR A 282 4.73 1.66 -18.75
N GLY A 283 6.01 1.73 -19.08
CA GLY A 283 6.64 2.90 -19.68
C GLY A 283 7.73 2.53 -20.67
N TYR A 284 7.93 3.41 -21.66
CA TYR A 284 9.05 3.30 -22.58
C TYR A 284 9.43 4.68 -23.12
N THR A 285 10.73 4.98 -23.08
CA THR A 285 11.40 5.94 -23.96
C THR A 285 12.74 5.35 -24.39
N SER A 286 13.38 5.91 -25.40
CA SER A 286 14.72 5.45 -25.83
C SER A 286 15.76 5.54 -24.70
N LEU A 287 15.68 6.56 -23.84
CA LEU A 287 16.60 6.76 -22.71
C LEU A 287 16.24 5.90 -21.49
N ALA A 288 14.95 5.78 -21.20
CA ALA A 288 14.44 4.99 -20.07
C ALA A 288 14.55 3.48 -20.30
N GLY A 289 14.52 3.01 -21.55
CA GLY A 289 14.24 1.60 -21.82
C GLY A 289 12.80 1.25 -21.43
N ASN A 290 12.50 -0.04 -21.25
CA ASN A 290 11.19 -0.44 -20.73
C ASN A 290 11.20 -0.31 -19.20
N THR A 291 10.16 0.33 -18.67
CA THR A 291 9.86 0.40 -17.24
C THR A 291 8.51 -0.26 -16.98
N LEU A 292 8.38 -0.89 -15.81
CA LEU A 292 7.15 -1.59 -15.44
C LEU A 292 6.97 -1.57 -13.92
N VAL A 293 5.78 -1.17 -13.49
CA VAL A 293 5.29 -1.35 -12.12
C VAL A 293 4.11 -2.32 -12.19
N THR A 294 4.11 -3.34 -11.34
CA THR A 294 3.01 -4.31 -11.23
C THR A 294 2.73 -4.59 -9.76
N CYS A 295 1.47 -4.42 -9.36
CA CYS A 295 0.97 -4.75 -8.03
C CYS A 295 0.05 -5.97 -8.12
N VAL A 296 0.31 -6.97 -7.28
CA VAL A 296 -0.42 -8.25 -7.24
C VAL A 296 -0.85 -8.53 -5.81
N GLU A 297 -2.08 -8.99 -5.65
CA GLU A 297 -2.59 -9.47 -4.37
C GLU A 297 -3.10 -10.90 -4.49
N ARG A 298 -2.63 -11.78 -3.60
CA ARG A 298 -3.11 -13.17 -3.46
C ARG A 298 -3.07 -13.56 -1.99
N ASN A 299 -4.15 -14.18 -1.50
CA ASN A 299 -4.23 -14.72 -0.14
C ASN A 299 -3.79 -13.72 0.95
N GLY A 300 -4.17 -12.44 0.82
CA GLY A 300 -3.80 -11.38 1.76
C GLY A 300 -2.35 -10.86 1.65
N THR A 301 -1.53 -11.44 0.77
CA THR A 301 -0.19 -10.93 0.46
C THR A 301 -0.25 -10.02 -0.76
N ARG A 302 0.22 -8.78 -0.61
CA ARG A 302 0.31 -7.76 -1.65
C ARG A 302 1.77 -7.49 -1.98
N LEU A 303 2.16 -7.78 -3.23
CA LEU A 303 3.51 -7.58 -3.73
C LEU A 303 3.53 -6.51 -4.83
N ILE A 304 4.54 -5.66 -4.79
CA ILE A 304 4.82 -4.64 -5.80
C ILE A 304 6.17 -4.93 -6.43
N ALA A 305 6.17 -5.20 -7.73
CA ALA A 305 7.39 -5.34 -8.52
C ALA A 305 7.61 -4.09 -9.37
N VAL A 306 8.78 -3.48 -9.24
CA VAL A 306 9.23 -2.37 -10.09
C VAL A 306 10.45 -2.79 -10.88
N ILE A 307 10.40 -2.57 -12.19
CA ILE A 307 11.48 -2.80 -13.15
C ILE A 307 11.83 -1.49 -13.84
N LEU A 308 13.11 -1.15 -13.85
CA LEU A 308 13.64 0.01 -14.57
C LEU A 308 14.71 -0.40 -15.59
N LYS A 309 14.74 0.34 -16.70
CA LYS A 309 15.76 0.23 -17.75
C LYS A 309 15.95 -1.19 -18.31
N SER A 310 14.81 -1.85 -18.57
CA SER A 310 14.80 -3.16 -19.19
C SER A 310 14.95 -3.11 -20.71
N ARG A 311 15.73 -4.07 -21.25
CA ARG A 311 15.86 -4.33 -22.68
C ARG A 311 14.96 -5.50 -23.09
N GLN A 312 13.64 -5.24 -23.13
CA GLN A 312 12.58 -6.18 -23.55
C GLN A 312 12.27 -7.35 -22.59
N THR A 313 12.91 -7.43 -21.43
CA THR A 313 12.71 -8.54 -20.48
C THR A 313 11.77 -8.21 -19.33
N HIS A 314 11.31 -6.96 -19.22
CA HIS A 314 10.49 -6.45 -18.11
C HIS A 314 9.36 -7.38 -17.68
N TYR A 315 8.59 -7.96 -18.60
CA TYR A 315 7.53 -8.92 -18.22
C TYR A 315 8.07 -10.23 -17.62
N ALA A 316 9.13 -10.79 -18.21
CA ALA A 316 9.74 -12.02 -17.71
C ALA A 316 10.42 -11.79 -16.35
N ASP A 317 11.13 -10.67 -16.20
CA ASP A 317 11.78 -10.27 -14.96
C ASP A 317 10.73 -10.01 -13.86
N THR A 318 9.66 -9.26 -14.15
CA THR A 318 8.55 -9.04 -13.22
C THR A 318 7.89 -10.36 -12.79
N LYS A 319 7.60 -11.26 -13.73
CA LYS A 319 7.03 -12.58 -13.42
C LYS A 319 7.95 -13.38 -12.49
N ALA A 320 9.26 -13.40 -12.76
CA ALA A 320 10.23 -14.12 -11.92
C ALA A 320 10.31 -13.55 -10.50
N LEU A 321 10.27 -12.21 -10.35
CA LEU A 321 10.23 -11.57 -9.03
C LEU A 321 8.93 -11.91 -8.28
N LEU A 322 7.77 -11.79 -8.93
CA LEU A 322 6.49 -12.09 -8.29
C LEU A 322 6.40 -13.57 -7.89
N ASP A 323 6.83 -14.50 -8.75
CA ASP A 323 6.87 -15.93 -8.43
C ASP A 323 7.80 -16.20 -7.25
N TYR A 324 8.96 -15.54 -7.19
CA TYR A 324 9.87 -15.60 -6.05
C TYR A 324 9.18 -15.12 -4.77
N GLY A 325 8.57 -13.93 -4.76
CA GLY A 325 7.90 -13.39 -3.58
C GLY A 325 6.75 -14.28 -3.07
N PHE A 326 5.89 -14.78 -3.97
CA PHE A 326 4.81 -15.70 -3.57
C PHE A 326 5.31 -17.09 -3.17
N SER A 327 6.47 -17.53 -3.66
CA SER A 327 7.08 -18.77 -3.17
C SER A 327 7.68 -18.60 -1.77
N LEU A 328 8.14 -17.40 -1.40
CA LEU A 328 8.56 -17.11 -0.01
C LEU A 328 7.36 -17.13 0.94
N SER A 329 6.21 -16.58 0.51
CA SER A 329 4.98 -16.64 1.32
C SER A 329 4.45 -18.07 1.45
N GLN A 330 4.53 -18.89 0.39
CA GLN A 330 4.12 -20.31 0.43
C GLN A 330 5.12 -21.24 1.12
N ALA A 331 6.43 -20.97 1.04
CA ALA A 331 7.46 -21.75 1.76
C ALA A 331 7.34 -21.54 3.28
N GLY A 332 6.93 -20.34 3.71
CA GLY A 332 6.50 -20.08 5.08
C GLY A 332 5.27 -20.88 5.51
N GLU A 333 4.48 -21.40 4.57
CA GLU A 333 3.28 -22.22 4.81
C GLU A 333 3.50 -23.75 4.66
N THR A 334 4.56 -24.19 3.97
CA THR A 334 4.79 -25.62 3.61
C THR A 334 5.90 -26.34 4.40
N GLY A 335 6.63 -25.65 5.27
CA GLY A 335 7.74 -26.23 6.05
C GLY A 335 7.36 -27.22 7.18
N THR A 336 6.08 -27.45 7.47
CA THR A 336 5.63 -28.34 8.55
C THR A 336 5.05 -29.65 8.03
N SER A 337 5.90 -30.63 7.71
CA SER A 337 5.51 -32.05 7.80
C SER A 337 6.69 -33.02 7.73
N GLY A 338 6.92 -33.72 8.85
CA GLY A 338 7.42 -35.09 8.82
C GLY A 338 8.55 -35.42 9.79
N ILE A 339 8.25 -35.68 11.07
CA ILE A 339 8.96 -36.72 11.82
C ILE A 339 7.90 -37.62 12.45
N GLN A 340 7.66 -38.78 11.83
CA GLN A 340 7.06 -39.92 12.53
C GLN A 340 8.18 -40.72 13.18
N THR A 341 8.14 -40.77 14.51
CA THR A 341 8.88 -41.71 15.35
C THR A 341 8.26 -43.11 15.23
N GLY A 342 9.05 -44.09 14.80
CA GLY A 342 8.70 -45.50 14.93
C GLY A 342 8.74 -45.91 16.41
N GLY A 343 7.59 -46.33 16.95
CA GLY A 343 7.48 -46.91 18.28
C GLY A 343 7.54 -48.44 18.24
N THR A 344 8.58 -49.02 18.82
CA THR A 344 8.57 -50.40 19.31
C THR A 344 8.25 -50.39 20.80
N SER A 345 7.21 -51.10 21.19
CA SER A 345 6.72 -51.27 22.55
C SER A 345 7.56 -52.28 23.36
N GLY A 346 7.84 -51.92 24.62
CA GLY A 346 8.33 -52.81 25.68
C GLY A 346 8.28 -52.09 27.04
N PRO A 347 7.90 -52.74 28.17
CA PRO A 347 7.12 -52.08 29.21
C PRO A 347 7.87 -51.80 30.52
N GLY A 348 7.36 -50.82 31.28
CA GLY A 348 7.35 -50.83 32.75
C GLY A 348 8.26 -49.82 33.45
N GLY A 349 7.70 -49.16 34.48
CA GLY A 349 8.50 -48.49 35.52
C GLY A 349 7.88 -47.22 36.09
N SER A 350 7.26 -47.34 37.27
CA SER A 350 6.73 -46.25 38.10
C SER A 350 7.85 -45.36 38.68
N GLY A 351 7.59 -44.05 38.84
CA GLY A 351 8.46 -43.16 39.61
C GLY A 351 8.01 -41.69 39.57
N SER A 352 7.53 -41.19 40.71
CA SER A 352 7.26 -39.76 40.95
C SER A 352 8.56 -38.97 41.12
N THR A 353 8.64 -37.76 40.58
CA THR A 353 9.37 -36.62 41.19
C THR A 353 8.93 -35.30 40.55
N SER A 354 8.83 -34.29 41.41
CA SER A 354 8.35 -32.93 41.16
C SER A 354 9.47 -31.98 40.70
N GLY A 355 9.20 -31.27 39.58
CA GLY A 355 9.75 -29.95 39.20
C GLY A 355 10.91 -29.95 38.18
N PRO A 356 11.12 -28.88 37.37
CA PRO A 356 10.19 -27.85 36.87
C PRO A 356 9.87 -28.02 35.37
N ALA A 357 8.75 -27.45 34.92
CA ALA A 357 8.41 -27.33 33.50
C ALA A 357 9.36 -26.33 32.82
N GLY A 358 10.39 -26.86 32.16
CA GLY A 358 11.18 -26.14 31.18
C GLY A 358 10.74 -26.55 29.78
N THR A 359 9.59 -26.05 29.33
CA THR A 359 9.28 -26.04 27.89
C THR A 359 9.88 -24.76 27.34
N SER A 360 10.94 -24.88 26.55
CA SER A 360 11.46 -23.81 25.70
C SER A 360 10.38 -23.45 24.67
N GLY A 361 9.45 -22.58 25.05
CA GLY A 361 8.41 -22.08 24.16
C GLY A 361 9.02 -21.10 23.17
N HIS A 362 8.89 -21.38 21.89
CA HIS A 362 9.15 -20.38 20.85
C HIS A 362 7.99 -19.39 20.85
N CYS A 363 8.31 -18.09 20.82
CA CYS A 363 7.30 -17.04 20.63
C CYS A 363 6.76 -17.07 19.19
N ARG A 364 5.50 -16.68 19.00
CA ARG A 364 4.77 -16.89 17.74
C ARG A 364 3.53 -16.04 17.56
N TRP A 365 3.12 -15.79 16.31
CA TRP A 365 1.81 -15.21 16.04
C TRP A 365 0.70 -16.26 15.95
N VAL A 366 -0.53 -15.83 16.19
CA VAL A 366 -1.75 -16.63 16.04
C VAL A 366 -2.79 -15.75 15.41
N GLN A 367 -3.47 -16.24 14.37
CA GLN A 367 -4.58 -15.51 13.75
C GLN A 367 -5.89 -16.29 13.87
N ASP A 368 -6.97 -15.58 14.16
CA ASP A 368 -8.34 -16.05 14.01
C ASP A 368 -9.20 -14.99 13.29
N ALA A 369 -10.51 -15.25 13.17
CA ALA A 369 -11.45 -14.37 12.49
C ALA A 369 -11.55 -12.95 13.09
N SER A 370 -11.14 -12.76 14.35
CA SER A 370 -11.19 -11.48 15.06
C SER A 370 -9.88 -10.69 14.94
N GLY A 371 -8.78 -11.34 14.54
CA GLY A 371 -7.49 -10.68 14.30
C GLY A 371 -6.29 -11.51 14.74
N TRP A 372 -5.14 -10.82 14.83
CA TRP A 372 -3.86 -11.39 15.22
C TRP A 372 -3.61 -11.28 16.71
N ARG A 373 -2.92 -12.27 17.27
CA ARG A 373 -2.45 -12.34 18.66
C ARG A 373 -1.01 -12.84 18.67
N PHE A 374 -0.26 -12.57 19.73
CA PHE A 374 1.12 -13.05 19.86
C PHE A 374 1.29 -13.87 21.14
N VAL A 375 1.88 -15.05 21.03
CA VAL A 375 2.23 -15.91 22.16
C VAL A 375 3.71 -15.71 22.46
N LYS A 376 4.03 -15.32 23.69
CA LYS A 376 5.40 -15.09 24.19
C LYS A 376 6.08 -16.43 24.48
N THR A 377 7.38 -16.39 24.76
CA THR A 377 8.19 -17.60 25.03
C THR A 377 7.74 -18.39 26.27
N ASP A 378 7.03 -17.75 27.19
CA ASP A 378 6.42 -18.37 28.37
C ASP A 378 5.05 -19.02 28.08
N GLY A 379 4.58 -18.97 26.83
CA GLY A 379 3.29 -19.51 26.40
C GLY A 379 2.09 -18.60 26.67
N SER A 380 2.29 -17.42 27.28
CA SER A 380 1.23 -16.44 27.51
C SER A 380 0.99 -15.57 26.27
N TYR A 381 -0.25 -15.08 26.10
CA TYR A 381 -0.53 -14.08 25.07
C TYR A 381 -0.03 -12.69 25.48
N ALA A 382 0.44 -11.92 24.51
CA ALA A 382 0.66 -10.50 24.67
C ALA A 382 -0.69 -9.80 24.90
N ALA A 383 -0.80 -8.99 25.96
CA ALA A 383 -2.04 -8.33 26.33
C ALA A 383 -1.78 -6.97 26.99
N GLY A 384 -2.39 -5.91 26.44
CA GLY A 384 -2.24 -4.56 26.99
C GLY A 384 -0.81 -4.03 27.00
N GLU A 385 0.03 -4.51 26.07
CA GLU A 385 1.47 -4.25 26.05
C GLU A 385 1.97 -4.01 24.62
N CYS A 386 3.14 -3.39 24.49
CA CYS A 386 3.85 -3.23 23.23
C CYS A 386 5.12 -4.04 23.21
N LEU A 387 5.34 -4.77 22.13
CA LEU A 387 6.46 -5.67 21.91
C LEU A 387 7.22 -5.25 20.67
N LYS A 388 8.54 -5.40 20.69
CA LYS A 388 9.32 -5.37 19.47
C LYS A 388 9.49 -6.79 18.96
N ILE A 389 8.98 -7.09 17.78
CA ILE A 389 8.99 -8.43 17.19
C ILE A 389 9.67 -8.32 15.82
N ASN A 390 10.78 -9.03 15.64
CA ASN A 390 11.58 -9.00 14.40
C ASN A 390 11.99 -7.58 13.95
N GLY A 391 12.27 -6.69 14.90
CA GLY A 391 12.70 -5.32 14.62
C GLY A 391 11.57 -4.30 14.49
N GLU A 392 10.31 -4.73 14.41
CA GLU A 392 9.14 -3.83 14.35
C GLU A 392 8.40 -3.78 15.69
N ILE A 393 7.71 -2.66 15.96
CA ILE A 393 6.91 -2.48 17.18
C ILE A 393 5.45 -2.81 16.91
N TYR A 394 4.88 -3.70 17.70
CA TYR A 394 3.48 -4.10 17.70
C TYR A 394 2.88 -3.86 19.07
N CYS A 395 1.62 -3.42 19.13
CA CYS A 395 0.90 -3.23 20.39
C CYS A 395 -0.36 -4.09 20.43
N PHE A 396 -0.69 -4.58 21.63
CA PHE A 396 -1.76 -5.51 21.87
C PHE A 396 -2.77 -4.90 22.84
N LYS A 397 -4.05 -5.08 22.54
CA LYS A 397 -5.17 -4.69 23.40
C LYS A 397 -5.24 -5.61 24.62
N GLN A 398 -6.03 -5.22 25.61
CA GLN A 398 -6.26 -6.02 26.84
C GLN A 398 -6.89 -7.39 26.55
N ASP A 399 -7.63 -7.51 25.45
CA ASP A 399 -8.24 -8.76 24.97
C ASP A 399 -7.29 -9.63 24.12
N THR A 400 -5.99 -9.33 24.15
CA THR A 400 -4.88 -10.02 23.45
C THR A 400 -4.74 -9.74 21.95
N TYR A 401 -5.70 -9.03 21.33
CA TYR A 401 -5.64 -8.76 19.90
C TYR A 401 -4.70 -7.60 19.57
N MET A 402 -3.90 -7.81 18.53
CA MET A 402 -3.00 -6.82 17.96
C MET A 402 -3.80 -5.61 17.45
N VAL A 403 -3.24 -4.43 17.66
CA VAL A 403 -3.72 -3.19 17.06
C VAL A 403 -3.24 -3.13 15.61
N SER A 404 -4.14 -2.90 14.66
CA SER A 404 -3.82 -2.68 13.25
C SER A 404 -4.81 -1.75 12.59
N SER A 405 -4.44 -1.23 11.42
CA SER A 405 -5.28 -0.44 10.51
C SER A 405 -5.92 0.78 11.19
N GLY A 406 -5.16 1.56 11.94
CA GLY A 406 -5.70 2.77 12.53
C GLY A 406 -4.93 3.36 13.71
N TRP A 407 -5.53 4.41 14.27
CA TRP A 407 -5.04 5.13 15.43
C TRP A 407 -5.29 4.36 16.72
N TYR A 408 -4.32 4.38 17.63
CA TYR A 408 -4.44 3.81 18.96
C TYR A 408 -3.69 4.64 19.98
N GLN A 409 -4.33 4.88 21.14
CA GLN A 409 -3.77 5.73 22.18
C GLN A 409 -3.07 4.88 23.25
N ILE A 410 -1.82 5.20 23.54
CA ILE A 410 -0.99 4.55 24.56
C ILE A 410 -0.47 5.64 25.50
N ASP A 411 -0.82 5.55 26.78
CA ASP A 411 -0.47 6.54 27.81
C ASP A 411 -0.79 8.00 27.42
N GLY A 412 -1.92 8.21 26.75
CA GLY A 412 -2.37 9.52 26.29
C GLY A 412 -1.77 9.99 24.96
N ILE A 413 -0.83 9.25 24.37
CA ILE A 413 -0.19 9.58 23.09
C ILE A 413 -0.83 8.76 21.98
N TRP A 414 -1.15 9.42 20.86
CA TRP A 414 -1.68 8.77 19.67
C TRP A 414 -0.55 8.20 18.82
N TYR A 415 -0.73 6.95 18.39
CA TYR A 415 0.14 6.26 17.46
C TYR A 415 -0.71 5.70 16.33
N TYR A 416 -0.13 5.60 15.13
CA TYR A 416 -0.80 4.97 14.00
C TYR A 416 -0.19 3.60 13.72
N PHE A 417 -1.04 2.58 13.62
CA PHE A 417 -0.65 1.22 13.29
C PHE A 417 -1.11 0.89 11.87
N ARG A 418 -0.19 0.40 11.05
CA ARG A 418 -0.44 0.00 9.66
C ARG A 418 -1.37 -1.21 9.62
N SER A 419 -1.79 -1.61 8.42
CA SER A 419 -2.60 -2.82 8.23
C SER A 419 -1.90 -4.10 8.73
N SER A 420 -0.56 -4.12 8.68
CA SER A 420 0.28 -5.17 9.26
C SER A 420 0.28 -5.21 10.79
N GLY A 421 -0.20 -4.15 11.45
CA GLY A 421 -0.10 -3.94 12.89
C GLY A 421 1.24 -3.40 13.39
N GLY A 422 2.20 -3.17 12.50
CA GLY A 422 3.44 -2.48 12.83
C GLY A 422 3.20 -0.98 13.02
N LEU A 423 3.90 -0.38 13.98
CA LEU A 423 3.89 1.05 14.25
C LEU A 423 4.45 1.85 13.06
N ALA A 424 3.67 2.80 12.55
CA ALA A 424 4.13 3.76 11.55
C ALA A 424 5.06 4.79 12.20
N THR A 425 6.17 5.14 11.53
CA THR A 425 7.13 6.15 12.00
C THR A 425 7.58 7.04 10.84
N SER A 426 7.91 8.31 11.14
CA SER A 426 8.44 9.33 10.21
C SER A 426 7.65 9.46 8.90
N ARG A 427 6.32 9.51 8.97
CA ARG A 427 5.48 9.55 7.77
C ARG A 427 4.18 10.29 7.94
N TRP A 428 3.65 10.74 6.81
CA TRP A 428 2.28 11.23 6.72
C TRP A 428 1.29 10.06 6.68
N VAL A 429 0.16 10.26 7.34
CA VAL A 429 -0.95 9.33 7.43
C VAL A 429 -2.22 10.09 7.08
N GLU A 430 -2.95 9.61 6.08
CA GLU A 430 -4.28 10.12 5.78
C GLU A 430 -5.32 9.36 6.60
N THR A 431 -6.24 10.08 7.24
CA THR A 431 -7.40 9.49 7.90
C THR A 431 -8.60 10.40 7.69
N ASN A 432 -9.64 9.87 7.05
CA ASN A 432 -10.88 10.61 6.76
C ASN A 432 -10.68 11.94 6.01
N GLY A 433 -9.78 11.97 5.02
CA GLY A 433 -9.49 13.16 4.22
C GLY A 433 -8.66 14.23 4.95
N MET A 434 -8.14 13.92 6.13
CA MET A 434 -7.22 14.77 6.89
C MET A 434 -5.85 14.10 6.95
N TRP A 435 -4.79 14.91 6.84
CA TRP A 435 -3.42 14.46 6.89
C TRP A 435 -2.83 14.72 8.28
N TYR A 436 -2.16 13.71 8.82
CA TYR A 436 -1.48 13.73 10.11
C TYR A 436 -0.05 13.26 9.92
N TYR A 437 0.89 13.78 10.70
CA TYR A 437 2.27 13.31 10.67
C TYR A 437 2.57 12.50 11.93
N VAL A 438 3.13 11.30 11.76
CA VAL A 438 3.73 10.54 12.86
C VAL A 438 5.24 10.71 12.84
N ASP A 439 5.82 11.06 13.97
CA ASP A 439 7.24 11.37 14.09
C ASP A 439 8.14 10.12 14.11
N GLU A 440 9.44 10.31 14.35
CA GLU A 440 10.43 9.23 14.42
C GLU A 440 10.14 8.17 15.49
N ASN A 441 9.37 8.53 16.51
CA ASN A 441 8.90 7.62 17.55
C ASN A 441 7.51 7.04 17.27
N GLY A 442 6.92 7.38 16.12
CA GLY A 442 5.57 7.01 15.71
C GLY A 442 4.46 7.76 16.43
N ALA A 443 4.81 8.77 17.22
CA ALA A 443 3.84 9.59 17.94
C ALA A 443 3.21 10.61 16.99
N LEU A 444 1.91 10.87 17.16
CA LEU A 444 1.22 11.94 16.45
C LEU A 444 1.88 13.29 16.76
N PHE A 445 2.41 13.92 15.72
CA PHE A 445 2.99 15.25 15.79
C PHE A 445 1.89 16.31 15.78
N THR A 446 1.90 17.22 16.74
CA THR A 446 0.88 18.28 16.91
C THR A 446 1.51 19.64 17.16
N GLY A 447 0.78 20.70 16.80
CA GLY A 447 1.08 22.08 17.18
C GLY A 447 2.43 22.61 16.71
N GLY A 448 2.93 22.15 15.56
CA GLY A 448 4.32 22.35 15.16
C GLY A 448 4.56 22.40 13.65
N THR A 449 5.85 22.42 13.29
CA THR A 449 6.32 22.25 11.90
C THR A 449 7.01 20.90 11.79
N THR A 450 6.56 20.07 10.86
CA THR A 450 7.11 18.74 10.58
C THR A 450 8.52 18.83 9.96
N PRO A 451 9.31 17.74 9.97
CA PRO A 451 10.69 17.75 9.44
C PRO A 451 10.80 18.17 7.96
N ASP A 452 9.75 17.92 7.18
CA ASP A 452 9.62 18.31 5.78
C ASP A 452 9.04 19.72 5.57
N GLY A 453 8.84 20.49 6.65
CA GLY A 453 8.54 21.92 6.61
C GLY A 453 7.06 22.30 6.61
N TYR A 454 6.15 21.34 6.73
CA TYR A 454 4.71 21.62 6.80
C TYR A 454 4.23 21.90 8.22
N ARG A 455 3.15 22.68 8.37
CA ARG A 455 2.58 22.98 9.68
C ARG A 455 1.39 22.08 9.96
N VAL A 456 1.24 21.68 11.22
CA VAL A 456 0.07 20.99 11.74
C VAL A 456 -0.56 21.80 12.87
N ASP A 457 -1.88 21.72 13.02
CA ASP A 457 -2.60 22.35 14.11
C ASP A 457 -2.43 21.62 15.46
N GLU A 458 -3.09 22.11 16.52
CA GLU A 458 -3.04 21.51 17.86
C GLU A 458 -3.58 20.08 17.92
N ASN A 459 -4.39 19.66 16.94
CA ASN A 459 -4.91 18.31 16.80
C ASN A 459 -4.04 17.42 15.88
N GLY A 460 -2.95 17.97 15.33
CA GLY A 460 -2.04 17.27 14.42
C GLY A 460 -2.52 17.23 12.96
N VAL A 461 -3.58 17.96 12.63
CA VAL A 461 -4.09 18.05 11.27
C VAL A 461 -3.21 19.00 10.48
N TRP A 462 -2.77 18.57 9.30
CA TRP A 462 -2.05 19.41 8.35
C TRP A 462 -2.84 20.68 8.02
N ILE A 463 -2.15 21.82 8.09
CA ILE A 463 -2.70 23.14 7.75
C ILE A 463 -1.82 23.80 6.70
N ARG A 464 -2.48 24.44 5.73
CA ARG A 464 -1.86 25.12 4.60
C ARG A 464 -1.29 26.49 4.95
#